data_AF-A0A7S0KRF0-F1
#
_entry.id   AF-A0A7S0KRF0-F1
#
_cell.length_a   1.000
_cell.length_b   1.000
_cell.length_c   1.000
_cell.angle_alpha   90.00
_cell.angle_beta   90.00
_cell.angle_gamma   90.00
#
_symmetry.space_group_name_H-M   'P 1'
#
loop_
_entity.id
_entity.type
_entity.pdbx_description
1 polymer ?
#
loop_
_entity_poly.entity_id
_entity_poly.type
_entity_poly.pdbx_seq_one_letter_code
_entity_poly.pdbx_strand_id
1 'polypeptide(L)'
;LYLMTVGVYAPHRNGAIGTRLLRHALNEGSADTFIEDAYLHVHTPNTEAIAFYKRFGFVEDGVVQNYYKRLDPPDAAVLKLNLREWKREPLAKVRYERAAGGRDANGSEPPGE
;
A
#
# COMPACT_ATOMS: atom_id res chain seq x y z
N LEU A 1 -6.63 -4.98 -4.72
CA LEU A 1 -6.56 -3.77 -3.87
C LEU A 1 -6.41 -2.54 -4.76
N TYR A 2 -7.38 -1.64 -4.78
CA TYR A 2 -7.22 -0.35 -5.46
C TYR A 2 -6.70 0.70 -4.49
N LEU A 3 -5.53 1.29 -4.78
CA LEU A 3 -4.96 2.38 -3.99
C LEU A 3 -5.52 3.70 -4.47
N MET A 4 -6.65 4.11 -3.89
CA MET A 4 -7.39 5.31 -4.34
C MET A 4 -6.58 6.61 -4.15
N THR A 5 -6.00 6.80 -2.96
CA THR A 5 -5.25 8.02 -2.64
C THR A 5 -4.15 7.71 -1.62
N VAL A 6 -2.92 8.12 -1.93
CA VAL A 6 -1.82 8.19 -0.96
C VAL A 6 -1.24 9.59 -1.04
N GLY A 7 -1.27 10.32 0.07
CA GLY A 7 -0.82 11.71 0.13
C GLY A 7 -0.08 11.98 1.42
N VAL A 8 1.00 12.76 1.32
CA VAL A 8 1.72 13.31 2.46
C VAL A 8 1.77 14.82 2.29
N TYR A 9 1.36 15.53 3.34
CA TYR A 9 1.45 16.99 3.38
C TYR A 9 2.90 17.43 3.12
N ALA A 10 3.10 18.42 2.24
CA ALA A 10 4.42 18.72 1.67
C ALA A 10 5.54 18.96 2.71
N PRO A 11 5.31 19.71 3.80
CA PRO A 11 6.28 19.89 4.89
C PRO A 11 6.70 18.61 5.63
N HIS A 12 5.95 17.51 5.47
CA HIS A 12 6.22 16.21 6.12
C HIS A 12 6.68 15.13 5.13
N ARG A 13 6.95 15.50 3.87
CA ARG A 13 7.57 14.58 2.90
C ARG A 13 9.01 14.25 3.33
N ASN A 14 9.58 13.20 2.74
CA ASN A 14 10.91 12.66 3.06
C ASN A 14 11.10 12.14 4.50
N GLY A 15 10.06 12.13 5.34
CA GLY A 15 10.03 11.49 6.66
C GLY A 15 9.53 10.03 6.67
N ALA A 16 9.56 9.34 5.53
CA ALA A 16 9.07 7.96 5.35
C ALA A 16 7.57 7.70 5.61
N ILE A 17 6.74 8.74 5.81
CA ILE A 17 5.29 8.59 6.07
C ILE A 17 4.61 7.84 4.92
N GLY A 18 4.81 8.28 3.67
CA GLY A 18 4.23 7.62 2.49
C GLY A 18 4.68 6.17 2.35
N THR A 19 5.97 5.89 2.61
CA THR A 19 6.51 4.54 2.61
C THR A 19 5.81 3.64 3.63
N ARG A 20 5.59 4.15 4.85
CA ARG A 20 4.91 3.39 5.92
C ARG A 20 3.44 3.16 5.58
N LEU A 21 2.74 4.16 5.06
CA LEU A 21 1.33 4.04 4.63
C LEU A 21 1.17 2.98 3.53
N LEU A 22 1.97 3.08 2.47
CA LEU A 22 1.90 2.15 1.35
C LEU A 22 2.27 0.73 1.79
N ARG A 23 3.39 0.54 2.51
CA ARG A 23 3.79 -0.78 3.00
C ARG A 23 2.72 -1.41 3.91
N HIS A 24 2.06 -0.61 4.75
CA HIS A 24 0.95 -1.11 5.56
C HIS A 24 -0.18 -1.65 4.68
N ALA A 25 -0.65 -0.84 3.74
CA ALA A 25 -1.74 -1.23 2.83
C ALA A 25 -1.39 -2.47 1.99
N LEU A 26 -0.16 -2.58 1.50
CA LEU A 26 0.30 -3.76 0.76
C LEU A 26 0.39 -5.00 1.65
N ASN A 27 0.89 -4.87 2.88
CA ASN A 27 0.92 -5.97 3.83
C ASN A 27 -0.51 -6.45 4.16
N GLU A 28 -1.46 -5.55 4.41
CA GLU A 28 -2.84 -5.95 4.69
C GLU A 28 -3.50 -6.57 3.46
N GLY A 29 -3.30 -5.98 2.28
CA GLY A 29 -3.79 -6.53 1.02
C GLY A 29 -3.23 -7.93 0.72
N SER A 30 -1.94 -8.17 0.99
CA SER A 30 -1.31 -9.47 0.75
C SER A 30 -1.72 -10.55 1.76
N ALA A 31 -2.41 -10.20 2.85
CA ALA A 31 -2.89 -11.18 3.82
C ALA A 31 -4.20 -11.85 3.39
N ASP A 32 -4.94 -11.23 2.48
CA ASP A 32 -6.15 -11.77 1.88
C ASP A 32 -5.82 -12.50 0.57
N THR A 33 -6.02 -13.82 0.54
CA THR A 33 -5.67 -14.68 -0.61
C THR A 33 -6.54 -14.45 -1.84
N PHE A 34 -7.69 -13.77 -1.69
CA PHE A 34 -8.54 -13.37 -2.82
C PHE A 34 -8.04 -12.11 -3.53
N ILE A 35 -7.10 -11.38 -2.93
CA ILE A 35 -6.53 -10.18 -3.53
C ILE A 35 -5.24 -10.54 -4.26
N GLU A 36 -5.29 -10.57 -5.59
CA GLU A 36 -4.12 -10.90 -6.41
C GLU A 36 -3.18 -9.70 -6.60
N ASP A 37 -3.74 -8.51 -6.80
CA ASP A 37 -2.96 -7.34 -7.21
C ASP A 37 -3.29 -6.08 -6.42
N ALA A 38 -2.30 -5.22 -6.23
CA ALA A 38 -2.49 -3.81 -5.92
C ALA A 38 -2.34 -2.98 -7.20
N TYR A 39 -3.21 -2.00 -7.43
CA TYR A 39 -3.11 -1.12 -8.59
C TYR A 39 -3.59 0.31 -8.32
N LEU A 40 -3.14 1.25 -9.15
CA LEU A 40 -3.48 2.67 -9.06
C LEU A 40 -3.36 3.40 -10.40
N HIS A 41 -3.94 4.59 -10.45
CA HIS A 41 -3.76 5.56 -11.52
C HIS A 41 -2.89 6.72 -11.02
N VAL A 42 -1.91 7.12 -11.83
CA VAL A 42 -1.04 8.27 -11.53
C VAL A 42 -0.89 9.14 -12.78
N HIS A 43 -0.99 10.46 -12.60
CA HIS A 43 -0.83 11.43 -13.68
C HIS A 43 0.51 11.24 -14.40
N THR A 44 0.51 11.13 -15.73
CA THR A 44 1.71 10.73 -16.50
C THR A 44 2.94 11.64 -16.29
N PRO A 45 2.82 12.97 -16.10
CA PRO A 45 3.96 13.83 -15.77
C PRO A 45 4.43 13.72 -14.31
N ASN A 46 3.70 13.04 -13.42
CA ASN A 46 4.08 12.90 -12.02
C ASN A 46 5.14 11.78 -11.84
N THR A 47 6.33 12.04 -12.38
CA THR A 47 7.46 11.11 -12.37
C THR A 47 7.94 10.80 -10.95
N GLU A 48 7.80 11.73 -10.00
CA GLU A 48 8.11 11.50 -8.58
C GLU A 48 7.23 10.40 -7.98
N ALA A 49 5.91 10.46 -8.21
CA ALA A 49 4.98 9.44 -7.73
C ALA A 49 5.21 8.09 -8.44
N ILE A 50 5.42 8.10 -9.75
CA ILE A 50 5.74 6.87 -10.50
C ILE A 50 7.01 6.21 -9.95
N ALA A 51 8.09 6.98 -9.76
CA ALA A 51 9.31 6.49 -9.17
C ALA A 51 9.12 6.01 -7.72
N PHE A 52 8.25 6.67 -6.94
CA PHE A 52 7.88 6.22 -5.61
C PHE A 52 7.26 4.82 -5.62
N TYR A 53 6.26 4.56 -6.45
CA TYR A 53 5.61 3.26 -6.53
C TYR A 53 6.52 2.17 -7.13
N LYS A 54 7.33 2.49 -8.14
CA LYS A 54 8.29 1.53 -8.73
C LYS A 54 9.29 0.98 -7.72
N ARG A 55 9.66 1.74 -6.68
CA ARG A 55 10.51 1.23 -5.58
C ARG A 55 9.86 0.13 -4.74
N PHE A 56 8.54 -0.02 -4.79
CA PHE A 56 7.80 -1.11 -4.15
C PHE A 56 7.54 -2.28 -5.09
N GLY A 57 8.08 -2.25 -6.32
CA GLY A 57 7.88 -3.29 -7.32
C GLY A 57 6.65 -3.11 -8.20
N PHE A 58 5.97 -1.95 -8.13
CA PHE A 58 4.92 -1.66 -9.10
C PHE A 58 5.52 -1.55 -10.51
N VAL A 59 4.84 -2.14 -11.49
CA VAL A 59 5.16 -2.08 -12.92
C VAL A 59 4.09 -1.27 -13.65
N GLU A 60 4.44 -0.70 -14.79
CA GLU A 60 3.48 -0.03 -15.67
C GLU A 60 2.62 -1.07 -16.40
N ASP A 61 1.30 -0.88 -16.36
CA ASP A 61 0.29 -1.76 -16.96
C ASP A 61 -0.54 -1.03 -18.04
N GLY A 62 -0.02 0.11 -18.53
CA GLY A 62 -0.62 0.91 -19.60
C GLY A 62 -0.94 2.34 -19.21
N VAL A 63 -1.63 3.04 -20.12
CA VAL A 63 -2.01 4.45 -19.97
C VAL A 63 -3.49 4.62 -20.30
N VAL A 64 -4.23 5.25 -19.40
CA VAL A 64 -5.61 5.69 -19.64
C VAL A 64 -5.59 7.14 -20.12
N GLN A 65 -6.03 7.33 -21.36
CA GLN A 65 -6.13 8.64 -21.98
C GLN A 65 -7.26 9.45 -21.36
N ASN A 66 -7.10 10.78 -21.23
CA ASN A 66 -8.16 11.69 -20.75
C ASN A 66 -8.74 11.34 -19.36
N TYR A 67 -7.92 10.82 -18.46
CA TYR A 67 -8.37 10.36 -17.12
C TYR A 67 -8.65 11.53 -16.16
N TYR A 68 -7.71 12.47 -16.03
CA TYR A 68 -7.82 13.61 -15.12
C TYR A 68 -8.41 14.84 -15.85
N LYS A 69 -9.68 15.12 -15.61
CA LYS A 69 -10.45 16.22 -16.26
C LYS A 69 -9.86 17.63 -16.14
N ARG A 70 -8.91 17.85 -15.23
CA ARG A 70 -8.39 19.19 -14.87
C ARG A 70 -6.86 19.29 -14.96
N LEU A 71 -6.19 18.27 -15.49
CA LEU A 71 -4.74 18.25 -15.65
C LEU A 71 -4.38 18.20 -17.14
N ASP A 72 -3.20 18.73 -17.48
CA ASP A 72 -2.66 18.71 -18.84
C ASP A 72 -1.20 18.17 -18.80
N PRO A 73 -0.86 17.12 -19.57
CA PRO A 73 -1.79 16.23 -20.28
C PRO A 73 -2.77 15.54 -19.30
N PRO A 74 -3.97 15.13 -19.72
CA PRO A 74 -4.97 14.57 -18.83
C PRO A 74 -4.76 13.07 -18.53
N ASP A 75 -3.70 12.47 -19.04
CA ASP A 75 -3.51 11.02 -19.04
C ASP A 75 -3.05 10.48 -17.68
N ALA A 76 -3.40 9.22 -17.40
CA ALA A 76 -2.94 8.49 -16.23
C ALA A 76 -2.20 7.22 -16.64
N ALA A 77 -0.99 7.02 -16.11
CA ALA A 77 -0.35 5.71 -16.12
C ALA A 77 -1.04 4.80 -15.10
N VAL A 78 -1.29 3.56 -15.49
CA VAL A 78 -1.76 2.50 -14.59
C VAL A 78 -0.53 1.77 -14.06
N LEU A 79 -0.41 1.70 -12.74
CA LEU A 79 0.65 0.93 -12.09
C LEU A 79 0.03 -0.25 -11.35
N LYS A 80 0.68 -1.41 -11.44
CA LYS A 80 0.20 -2.68 -10.87
C LYS A 80 1.32 -3.42 -10.14
N LEU A 81 0.99 -4.12 -9.06
CA LEU A 81 1.90 -4.96 -8.28
C LEU A 81 1.19 -6.28 -7.94
N ASN A 82 1.81 -7.41 -8.28
CA ASN A 82 1.33 -8.73 -7.86
C ASN A 82 1.56 -8.91 -6.36
N LEU A 83 0.47 -8.94 -5.59
CA LEU A 83 0.51 -9.10 -4.13
C LEU A 83 0.82 -10.54 -3.70
N ARG A 84 0.67 -11.55 -4.57
CA ARG A 84 1.07 -12.93 -4.26
C ARG A 84 2.58 -13.08 -4.14
N GLU A 85 3.34 -12.19 -4.76
CA GLU A 85 4.80 -12.14 -4.69
C GLU A 85 5.31 -11.15 -3.64
N TRP A 86 4.40 -10.39 -3.00
CA TRP A 86 4.76 -9.41 -2.00
C TRP A 86 5.28 -10.07 -0.72
N LYS A 87 6.52 -9.74 -0.36
CA LYS A 87 7.11 -10.18 0.90
C LYS A 87 6.72 -9.21 1.99
N ARG A 88 5.90 -9.67 2.95
CA ARG A 88 5.50 -8.83 4.09
C ARG A 88 6.73 -8.36 4.87
N GLU A 89 6.86 -7.05 4.99
CA GLU A 89 7.90 -6.42 5.80
C GLU A 89 7.27 -5.76 7.04
N PRO A 90 7.69 -6.13 8.26
CA PRO A 90 7.13 -5.54 9.47
C PRO A 90 7.42 -4.04 9.54
N LEU A 91 6.44 -3.26 10.01
CA LEU A 91 6.61 -1.84 10.26
C LEU A 91 7.21 -1.64 11.65
N ALA A 92 8.44 -1.13 11.71
CA ALA A 92 9.07 -0.80 12.98
C ALA A 92 8.18 0.16 13.80
N LYS A 93 8.07 -0.11 15.10
CA LYS A 93 7.39 0.74 16.10
C LYS A 93 5.89 0.98 15.86
N VAL A 94 5.21 0.09 15.13
CA VAL A 94 3.73 0.11 15.04
C VAL A 94 3.16 -0.78 16.14
N ARG A 95 2.28 -0.22 16.97
CA ARG A 95 1.41 -1.00 17.87
C ARG A 95 0.03 -1.03 17.23
N TYR A 96 -0.47 -2.24 16.96
CA TYR A 96 -1.88 -2.43 16.66
C TYR A 96 -2.58 -2.63 18.00
N GLU A 97 -3.54 -1.77 18.33
CA GLU A 97 -4.49 -2.11 19.38
C GLU A 97 -5.23 -3.37 18.88
N ARG A 98 -5.05 -4.50 19.57
CA ARG A 98 -5.87 -5.68 19.29
C ARG A 98 -7.31 -5.25 19.50
N ALA A 99 -8.15 -5.38 18.46
CA ALA A 99 -9.59 -5.32 18.65
C ALA A 99 -9.93 -6.34 19.76
N ALA A 100 -10.50 -5.84 20.86
CA ALA A 100 -10.94 -6.69 21.94
C ALA A 100 -12.01 -7.66 21.39
N GLY A 101 -11.68 -8.96 21.32
CA GLY A 101 -12.63 -9.99 20.92
C GLY A 101 -12.09 -11.01 19.93
N GLY A 102 -11.21 -11.89 20.40
CA GLY A 102 -10.84 -13.11 19.68
C GLY A 102 -10.22 -14.09 20.64
N ARG A 103 -11.01 -15.07 21.09
CA ARG A 103 -10.58 -16.18 21.95
C ARG A 103 -9.31 -16.81 21.37
N ASP A 104 -8.26 -16.69 22.15
CA ASP A 104 -7.06 -17.49 22.17
C ASP A 104 -7.42 -18.98 22.23
N ALA A 105 -7.44 -19.62 21.06
CA ALA A 105 -7.31 -21.06 20.95
C ALA A 105 -5.82 -21.43 21.16
N ASN A 106 -5.35 -21.32 22.39
CA ASN A 106 -4.25 -22.16 22.87
C ASN A 106 -4.27 -22.21 24.39
N GLY A 107 -4.92 -23.24 24.92
CA GLY A 107 -4.90 -23.53 26.34
C GLY A 107 -3.54 -24.07 26.74
N SER A 108 -2.87 -23.32 27.60
CA SER A 108 -1.96 -23.86 28.60
C SER A 108 -1.88 -22.83 29.72
N GLU A 109 -2.59 -23.10 30.81
CA GLU A 109 -2.44 -22.38 32.08
C GLU A 109 -1.00 -22.53 32.60
N PRO A 110 -0.41 -21.49 33.20
CA PRO A 110 0.80 -21.67 33.99
C PRO A 110 0.48 -22.43 35.28
N PRO A 111 1.35 -23.34 35.77
CA PRO A 111 1.13 -24.00 37.05
C PRO A 111 1.20 -22.97 38.17
N GLY A 112 0.23 -23.08 39.09
CA GLY A 112 0.10 -22.21 40.25
C GLY A 112 1.14 -22.46 41.34
N GLU A 113 1.32 -21.40 42.12
CA GLU A 113 2.16 -21.17 43.33
C GLU A 113 3.68 -21.02 43.11
#